data_AF-A0A378B922-F1
#
_entry.id   AF-A0A378B922-F1
#
_cell.length_a   1.000
_cell.length_b   1.000
_cell.length_c   1.000
_cell.angle_alpha   90.00
_cell.angle_beta   90.00
_cell.angle_gamma   90.00
#
_symmetry.space_group_name_H-M   'P 1'
#
loop_
_entity.id
_entity.type
_entity.pdbx_description
1 polymer ?
#
loop_
_entity_poly.entity_id
_entity_poly.type
_entity_poly.pdbx_seq_one_letter_code
_entity_poly.pdbx_strand_id
1 'polypeptide(L)'
;MIILSATLSQTRRDALLQQSTTSEAYPLITAAPSAERERGLVEIGVPVTENTTVILHSCRKDEPAREEALRRAELGQQVLWIENTIAEAQQTYLDLASRAVEAGCETGLLHSRFTPQHRNRHEQRWVALYGPGGLAPT
;
A
#
# COMPACT_ATOMS: atom_id res chain seq x y z
N MET A 1 4.67 7.21 24.08
CA MET A 1 4.35 7.39 22.66
C MET A 1 4.67 6.08 21.95
N ILE A 2 3.81 5.64 21.04
CA ILE A 2 4.05 4.46 20.21
C ILE A 2 4.01 4.93 18.76
N ILE A 3 5.04 4.58 17.99
CA ILE A 3 5.13 4.88 16.56
C ILE A 3 5.15 3.53 15.82
N LEU A 4 4.24 3.39 14.85
CA LEU A 4 4.21 2.24 13.95
C LEU A 4 4.70 2.68 12.57
N SER A 5 5.63 1.93 11.99
CA SER A 5 6.20 2.20 10.68
C SER A 5 6.44 0.89 9.95
N ALA A 6 6.20 0.87 8.64
CA ALA A 6 6.54 -0.27 7.80
C ALA A 6 8.06 -0.47 7.79
N THR A 7 8.81 0.55 7.38
CA THR A 7 10.27 0.57 7.45
C THR A 7 10.73 1.95 7.91
N LEU A 8 11.67 1.96 8.86
CA LEU A 8 12.26 3.20 9.35
C LEU A 8 13.78 3.07 9.35
N SER A 9 14.45 3.93 8.58
CA SER A 9 15.92 3.93 8.52
C SER A 9 16.52 4.28 9.88
N GLN A 10 17.74 3.80 10.13
CA GLN A 10 18.49 4.09 11.36
C GLN A 10 18.59 5.60 11.62
N THR A 11 18.94 6.40 10.61
CA THR A 11 19.03 7.86 10.72
C THR A 11 17.71 8.50 11.19
N ARG A 12 16.56 7.97 10.74
CA ARG A 12 15.24 8.48 11.18
C ARG A 12 14.92 8.05 12.61
N ARG A 13 15.33 6.83 13.02
CA ARG A 13 15.22 6.39 14.43
C ARG A 13 16.06 7.25 15.34
N ASP A 14 17.30 7.53 14.96
CA ASP A 14 18.22 8.37 15.75
C ASP A 14 17.63 9.77 15.96
N ALA A 15 17.11 10.37 14.89
CA ALA A 15 16.50 11.70 14.96
C ALA A 15 15.22 11.72 15.83
N LEU A 16 14.40 10.67 15.80
CA LEU A 16 13.20 10.57 16.63
C LEU A 16 13.53 10.36 18.11
N LEU A 17 14.55 9.56 18.40
CA LEU A 17 14.93 9.17 19.75
C LEU A 17 15.98 10.10 20.37
N GLN A 18 16.55 11.01 19.57
CA GLN A 18 17.63 11.93 19.95
C GLN A 18 18.84 11.20 20.56
N GLN A 19 19.10 9.98 20.08
CA GLN A 19 20.18 9.09 20.53
C GLN A 19 20.55 8.14 19.40
N SER A 20 21.80 7.66 19.38
CA SER A 20 22.24 6.71 18.36
C SER A 20 21.68 5.31 18.59
N THR A 21 21.10 4.73 17.54
CA THR A 21 20.68 3.34 17.46
C THR A 21 21.75 2.49 16.77
N THR A 22 21.77 1.18 17.00
CA THR A 22 22.85 0.29 16.53
C THR A 22 22.36 -0.92 15.75
N SER A 23 21.13 -1.38 15.98
CA SER A 23 20.59 -2.56 15.32
C SER A 23 20.16 -2.26 13.88
N GLU A 24 20.52 -3.14 12.95
CA GLU A 24 20.04 -3.15 11.55
C GLU A 24 18.98 -4.23 11.31
N ALA A 25 18.53 -4.94 12.34
CA ALA A 25 17.53 -6.00 12.19
C ALA A 25 16.22 -5.46 11.59
N TYR A 26 15.48 -6.33 10.90
CA TYR A 26 14.16 -6.02 10.38
C TYR A 26 13.29 -7.29 10.33
N PRO A 27 12.06 -7.26 10.90
CA PRO A 27 11.44 -6.17 11.67
C PRO A 27 12.17 -5.89 13.00
N LEU A 28 12.01 -4.68 13.53
CA LEU A 28 12.69 -4.19 14.74
C LEU A 28 11.76 -3.40 15.64
N ILE A 29 11.78 -3.71 16.94
CA ILE A 29 11.17 -2.90 17.99
C ILE A 29 12.27 -2.11 18.69
N THR A 30 12.08 -0.79 18.81
CA THR A 30 12.99 0.09 19.56
C THR A 30 12.23 0.76 20.69
N ALA A 31 12.75 0.69 21.91
CA ALA A 31 12.17 1.34 23.08
C ALA A 31 13.21 2.24 23.77
N ALA A 32 12.78 3.47 24.08
CA ALA A 32 13.56 4.45 24.83
C ALA A 32 12.77 4.87 26.09
N PRO A 33 13.14 4.38 27.28
CA PRO A 33 12.49 4.75 28.53
C PRO A 33 12.66 6.25 28.84
N SER A 34 11.61 6.87 29.36
CA SER A 34 11.64 8.31 29.72
C SER A 34 12.33 8.59 31.07
N ALA A 35 12.60 7.57 31.88
CA ALA A 35 13.14 7.75 33.23
C ALA A 35 14.67 7.85 33.19
N GLU A 36 15.21 8.94 33.74
CA GLU A 36 16.65 9.26 33.76
C GLU A 36 17.55 8.17 34.36
N ARG A 37 16.97 7.22 35.12
CA ARG A 37 17.68 6.10 35.75
C ARG A 37 17.94 4.91 34.82
N GLU A 38 17.23 4.83 33.70
CA GLU A 38 17.34 3.73 32.72
C GLU A 38 17.59 4.31 31.33
N ARG A 39 18.77 4.89 31.10
CA ARG A 39 19.20 5.42 29.79
C ARG A 39 19.62 4.31 28.81
N GLY A 40 19.00 3.14 28.91
CA GLY A 40 19.27 2.01 28.02
C GLY A 40 18.30 2.05 26.85
N LEU A 41 18.81 2.34 25.65
CA LEU A 41 18.07 2.02 24.43
C LEU A 41 17.89 0.50 24.35
N VAL A 42 16.67 0.05 24.14
CA VAL A 42 16.37 -1.38 23.94
C VAL A 42 16.00 -1.59 22.48
N GLU A 43 16.76 -2.44 21.78
CA GLU A 43 16.54 -2.82 20.39
C GLU A 43 16.31 -4.32 20.30
N ILE A 44 15.12 -4.74 19.85
CA ILE A 44 14.72 -6.14 19.79
C ILE A 44 14.35 -6.49 18.34
N GLY A 45 15.23 -7.24 17.69
CA GLY A 45 14.95 -7.82 16.38
C GLY A 45 13.85 -8.88 16.50
N VAL A 46 12.87 -8.81 15.60
CA VAL A 46 11.74 -9.77 15.57
C VAL A 46 11.99 -10.75 14.43
N PRO A 47 11.86 -12.07 14.66
CA PRO A 47 12.03 -13.05 13.60
C PRO A 47 10.95 -12.87 12.52
N VAL A 48 11.38 -12.91 11.26
CA VAL A 48 10.47 -12.94 10.11
C VAL A 48 9.88 -14.35 10.02
N THR A 49 8.55 -14.45 10.12
CA THR A 49 7.84 -15.74 10.04
C THR A 49 7.45 -16.11 8.62
N GLU A 50 7.38 -15.14 7.71
CA GLU A 50 6.91 -15.33 6.34
C GLU A 50 7.78 -14.55 5.35
N ASN A 51 8.27 -15.24 4.32
CA ASN A 51 8.97 -14.62 3.20
C ASN A 51 8.09 -14.72 1.96
N THR A 52 7.73 -13.58 1.39
CA THR A 52 7.01 -13.50 0.12
C THR A 52 7.93 -12.98 -0.96
N THR A 53 8.02 -13.67 -2.09
CA THR A 53 8.72 -13.18 -3.27
C THR A 53 7.79 -12.30 -4.09
N VAL A 54 8.22 -11.07 -4.37
CA VAL A 54 7.50 -10.13 -5.24
C VAL A 54 8.27 -10.00 -6.55
N ILE A 55 7.56 -10.05 -7.67
CA ILE A 55 8.14 -9.84 -9.00
C ILE A 55 7.93 -8.37 -9.38
N LEU A 56 9.02 -7.68 -9.71
CA LEU A 56 8.99 -6.28 -10.11
C LEU A 56 9.22 -6.16 -11.61
N HIS A 57 8.33 -5.46 -12.28
CA HIS A 57 8.47 -5.08 -13.69
C HIS A 57 8.51 -3.56 -13.80
N SER A 58 9.42 -3.05 -14.63
CA SER A 58 9.57 -1.62 -14.89
C SER A 58 9.42 -1.37 -16.39
N CYS A 59 8.54 -0.43 -16.74
CA CYS A 59 8.24 -0.06 -18.11
C CYS A 59 8.47 1.44 -18.29
N ARG A 60 8.92 1.88 -19.47
CA ARG A 60 9.10 3.31 -19.79
C ARG A 60 7.83 3.99 -20.28
N LYS A 61 6.84 3.19 -20.63
CA LYS A 61 5.54 3.59 -21.16
C LYS A 61 4.46 2.86 -20.37
N ASP A 62 3.29 3.45 -20.28
CA ASP A 62 2.22 2.95 -19.41
C ASP A 62 1.38 1.88 -20.11
N GLU A 63 1.34 1.88 -21.44
CA GLU A 63 0.51 0.96 -22.22
C GLU A 63 0.76 -0.52 -21.87
N PRO A 64 2.01 -1.03 -21.76
CA PRO A 64 2.25 -2.41 -21.35
C PRO A 64 1.71 -2.74 -19.95
N ALA A 65 1.78 -1.80 -19.01
CA ALA A 65 1.26 -1.99 -17.66
C ALA A 65 -0.27 -2.00 -17.66
N ARG A 66 -0.91 -1.15 -18.48
CA ARG A 66 -2.37 -1.12 -18.66
C ARG A 66 -2.89 -2.40 -19.31
N GLU A 67 -2.21 -2.91 -20.33
CA GLU A 67 -2.54 -4.20 -20.95
C GLU A 67 -2.46 -5.35 -19.94
N GLU A 68 -1.39 -5.40 -19.14
CA GLU A 68 -1.25 -6.42 -18.10
C GLU A 68 -2.34 -6.30 -17.03
N ALA A 69 -2.69 -5.07 -16.62
CA ALA A 69 -3.77 -4.83 -15.66
C ALA A 69 -5.12 -5.37 -16.17
N LEU A 70 -5.46 -5.10 -17.44
CA LEU A 70 -6.70 -5.60 -18.04
C LEU A 70 -6.69 -7.12 -18.20
N ARG A 71 -5.60 -7.68 -18.71
CA ARG A 71 -5.43 -9.13 -18.85
C ARG A 71 -5.57 -9.86 -17.51
N ARG A 72 -5.08 -9.25 -16.42
CA ARG A 72 -5.20 -9.81 -15.06
C ARG A 72 -6.64 -9.75 -14.55
N ALA A 73 -7.32 -8.62 -14.79
CA ALA A 73 -8.73 -8.47 -14.44
C ALA A 73 -9.62 -9.47 -15.20
N GLU A 74 -9.37 -9.66 -16.50
CA GLU A 74 -10.04 -10.68 -17.35
C GLU A 74 -9.87 -12.11 -16.80
N LEU A 75 -8.74 -12.41 -16.17
CA LEU A 75 -8.47 -13.68 -15.51
C LEU A 75 -9.06 -13.77 -14.09
N GLY A 76 -9.92 -12.84 -13.70
CA GLY A 76 -10.57 -12.79 -12.39
C GLY A 76 -9.66 -12.32 -11.25
N GLN A 77 -8.49 -11.75 -11.55
CA GLN A 77 -7.59 -11.23 -10.52
C GLN A 77 -7.98 -9.81 -10.12
N GLN A 78 -7.77 -9.48 -8.84
CA GLN A 78 -7.95 -8.13 -8.33
C GLN A 78 -6.73 -7.28 -8.68
N VAL A 79 -6.96 -6.12 -9.28
CA VAL A 79 -5.92 -5.23 -9.79
C VAL A 79 -6.11 -3.83 -9.24
N LEU A 80 -5.10 -3.34 -8.52
CA LEU A 80 -5.08 -1.96 -8.00
C LEU A 80 -4.10 -1.11 -8.83
N TRP A 81 -4.62 -0.03 -9.40
CA TRP A 81 -3.83 0.96 -10.14
C TRP A 81 -3.68 2.24 -9.31
N ILE A 82 -2.45 2.70 -9.10
CA ILE A 82 -2.14 3.86 -8.27
C ILE A 82 -1.47 4.93 -9.13
N GLU A 83 -2.08 6.11 -9.18
CA GLU A 83 -1.52 7.29 -9.83
C GLU A 83 -1.09 8.33 -8.81
N ASN A 84 -0.11 9.15 -9.18
CA ASN A 84 0.39 10.20 -8.31
C ASN A 84 -0.58 11.38 -8.21
N THR A 85 -1.33 11.66 -9.28
CA THR A 85 -2.28 12.78 -9.33
C THR A 85 -3.72 12.33 -9.61
N ILE A 86 -4.67 13.17 -9.18
CA ILE A 86 -6.10 12.94 -9.44
C ILE A 86 -6.40 13.02 -10.94
N ALA A 87 -5.73 13.92 -11.67
CA ALA A 87 -5.95 14.09 -13.10
C ALA A 87 -5.52 12.84 -13.89
N GLU A 88 -4.36 12.27 -13.56
CA GLU A 88 -3.87 11.00 -14.13
C GLU A 88 -4.83 9.85 -13.78
N ALA A 89 -5.27 9.75 -12.52
CA ALA A 89 -6.23 8.72 -12.10
C ALA A 89 -7.55 8.77 -12.87
N GLN A 90 -8.06 9.97 -13.13
CA GLN A 90 -9.28 10.18 -13.90
C GLN A 90 -9.10 9.80 -15.37
N GLN A 91 -7.99 10.19 -16.00
CA GLN A 91 -7.69 9.83 -17.39
C GLN A 91 -7.52 8.33 -17.54
N THR A 92 -6.67 7.72 -16.72
CA THR A 92 -6.44 6.27 -16.74
C THR A 92 -7.72 5.48 -16.45
N TYR A 93 -8.60 5.94 -15.55
CA TYR A 93 -9.91 5.32 -15.34
C TYR A 93 -10.77 5.35 -16.61
N LEU A 94 -10.83 6.45 -17.35
CA LEU A 94 -11.59 6.53 -18.60
C LEU A 94 -11.01 5.59 -19.66
N ASP A 95 -9.68 5.50 -19.76
CA ASP A 95 -8.99 4.61 -20.69
C ASP A 95 -9.24 3.13 -20.38
N LEU A 96 -9.26 2.75 -19.10
CA LEU A 96 -9.43 1.37 -18.67
C LEU A 96 -10.89 0.94 -18.58
N ALA A 97 -11.81 1.83 -18.15
CA ALA A 97 -13.19 1.48 -17.86
C ALA A 97 -13.95 1.01 -19.12
N SER A 98 -13.69 1.63 -20.28
CA SER A 98 -14.32 1.22 -21.54
C SER A 98 -14.00 -0.25 -21.87
N ARG A 99 -12.72 -0.60 -21.82
CA ARG A 99 -12.22 -1.95 -22.12
C ARG A 99 -12.60 -2.98 -21.05
N ALA A 100 -12.55 -2.58 -19.79
CA ALA A 100 -12.92 -3.47 -18.68
C ALA A 100 -14.41 -3.84 -18.73
N VAL A 101 -15.28 -2.89 -19.10
CA VAL A 101 -16.72 -3.16 -19.27
C VAL A 101 -16.96 -4.16 -20.40
N GLU A 102 -16.25 -4.05 -21.53
CA GLU A 102 -16.30 -5.02 -22.63
C GLU A 102 -15.84 -6.42 -22.19
N ALA A 103 -14.86 -6.48 -21.29
CA ALA A 103 -14.36 -7.70 -20.66
C ALA A 103 -15.23 -8.23 -19.50
N GLY A 104 -16.34 -7.58 -19.17
CA GLY A 104 -17.20 -7.95 -18.03
C GLY A 104 -16.56 -7.73 -16.66
N CYS A 105 -15.48 -6.95 -16.60
CA CYS A 105 -14.75 -6.63 -15.38
C CYS A 105 -15.31 -5.37 -14.72
N GLU A 106 -15.54 -5.43 -13.40
CA GLU A 106 -15.93 -4.24 -12.65
C GLU A 106 -14.74 -3.31 -12.46
N THR A 107 -14.95 -2.00 -12.65
CA THR A 107 -13.94 -0.97 -12.42
C THR A 107 -14.47 0.16 -11.53
N GLY A 108 -13.56 0.83 -10.83
CA GLY A 108 -13.89 2.00 -10.02
C GLY A 108 -12.72 2.93 -9.82
N LEU A 109 -13.05 4.13 -9.35
CA LEU A 109 -12.11 5.22 -9.11
C LEU A 109 -12.25 5.72 -7.68
N LEU A 110 -11.12 5.85 -6.97
CA LEU A 110 -11.06 6.42 -5.62
C LEU A 110 -10.10 7.61 -5.62
N HIS A 111 -10.57 8.77 -5.13
CA HIS A 111 -9.73 9.94 -4.88
C HIS A 111 -10.39 10.91 -3.89
N SER A 112 -9.62 11.83 -3.31
CA SER A 112 -10.10 12.78 -2.30
C SER A 112 -11.12 13.81 -2.81
N ARG A 113 -11.18 14.09 -4.12
CA ARG A 113 -12.08 15.08 -4.75
C ARG A 113 -13.55 14.66 -4.89
N PHE A 114 -13.96 13.52 -4.33
CA PHE A 114 -15.38 13.17 -4.23
C PHE A 114 -16.06 13.91 -3.08
N THR A 115 -17.38 14.10 -3.18
CA THR A 115 -18.18 14.51 -2.01
C THR A 115 -18.03 13.46 -0.90
N PRO A 116 -18.11 13.83 0.39
CA PRO A 116 -17.92 12.87 1.48
C PRO A 116 -18.84 11.64 1.38
N GLN A 117 -20.09 11.84 0.95
CA GLN A 117 -21.06 10.76 0.75
C GLN A 117 -20.63 9.80 -0.38
N HIS A 118 -20.20 10.34 -1.53
CA HIS A 118 -19.71 9.52 -2.64
C HIS A 118 -18.42 8.79 -2.28
N ARG A 119 -17.48 9.47 -1.61
CA ARG A 119 -16.22 8.87 -1.17
C ARG A 119 -16.47 7.68 -0.24
N ASN A 120 -17.29 7.86 0.80
CA ASN A 120 -17.63 6.78 1.72
C ASN A 120 -18.26 5.58 1.00
N ARG A 121 -19.17 5.82 0.06
CA ARG A 121 -19.80 4.75 -0.72
C ARG A 121 -18.77 3.98 -1.56
N HIS A 122 -17.87 4.69 -2.23
CA HIS A 122 -16.83 4.06 -3.05
C HIS A 122 -15.81 3.30 -2.18
N GLU A 123 -15.31 3.92 -1.12
CA GLU A 123 -14.37 3.28 -0.19
C GLU A 123 -14.98 2.03 0.44
N GLN A 124 -16.22 2.08 0.95
CA GLN A 124 -16.87 0.91 1.53
C GLN A 124 -16.98 -0.26 0.54
N ARG A 125 -17.37 0.02 -0.71
CA ARG A 125 -17.47 -1.02 -1.75
C ARG A 125 -16.11 -1.65 -2.04
N TRP A 126 -15.11 -0.83 -2.34
CA TRP A 126 -13.81 -1.33 -2.77
C TRP A 126 -12.99 -1.93 -1.63
N VAL A 127 -13.07 -1.37 -0.42
CA VAL A 127 -12.43 -1.97 0.77
C VAL A 127 -13.08 -3.31 1.11
N ALA A 128 -14.40 -3.47 0.95
CA ALA A 128 -15.05 -4.75 1.18
C ALA A 128 -14.60 -5.83 0.16
N LEU A 129 -14.36 -5.45 -1.09
CA LEU A 129 -13.90 -6.38 -2.13
C LEU A 129 -12.41 -6.76 -1.96
N TYR A 130 -11.55 -5.80 -1.62
CA TYR A 130 -10.09 -6.00 -1.48
C TYR A 130 -9.66 -6.40 -0.06
N GLY A 131 -10.58 -6.38 0.90
CA GLY A 131 -10.31 -6.68 2.30
C GLY A 131 -10.19 -8.18 2.59
N PRO A 132 -9.65 -8.55 3.78
CA PRO A 132 -9.57 -9.94 4.21
C PRO A 132 -10.97 -10.55 4.35
N GLY A 133 -11.33 -11.45 3.43
CA GLY A 133 -12.66 -12.05 3.32
C GLY A 133 -13.52 -11.54 2.15
N GLY A 134 -13.00 -10.64 1.32
CA GLY A 134 -13.65 -10.22 0.07
C GLY A 134 -13.85 -11.41 -0.86
N LEU A 135 -15.10 -11.66 -1.24
CA LEU A 135 -15.45 -12.62 -2.29
C LEU A 135 -14.86 -12.08 -3.60
N ALA A 136 -13.87 -12.78 -4.17
CA ALA A 136 -13.53 -12.61 -5.57
C ALA A 136 -14.84 -12.78 -6.38
N PRO A 137 -15.19 -11.86 -7.30
CA PRO A 137 -16.40 -12.03 -8.10
C PRO A 137 -16.33 -13.38 -8.82
N THR A 138 -17.39 -14.17 -8.64
CA THR A 138 -17.64 -15.46 -9.32
C THR A 138 -18.00 -15.28 -10.77
#